data_AF-A0A7Y4ZKH8-F1
#
_entry.id   AF-A0A7Y4ZKH8-F1
#
_cell.length_a   1.000
_cell.length_b   1.000
_cell.length_c   1.000
_cell.angle_alpha   90.00
_cell.angle_beta   90.00
_cell.angle_gamma   90.00
#
_symmetry.space_group_name_H-M   'P 1'
#
loop_
_entity.id
_entity.type
_entity.pdbx_description
1 polymer ?
#
loop_
_entity_poly.entity_id
_entity_poly.type
_entity_poly.pdbx_seq_one_letter_code
_entity_poly.pdbx_strand_id
1 'polypeptide(L)'
;MRLEIPAPTFIRAGRGDTWPDLALLWLGHKDRAATLARANDAVPWVPPAEGREIIVPAVIAHIAGENEDIVSIAKRYLTETKKAWELNVYNLREGTEVKPGEIVLVPIVDLQLSEKGKEEARRAGLAALSEGGGTSFQAQKRAEGELPLLLADVRGGRYVDVITRGNTLLTLGDLAKPQLASIYRALVEAYVALDAYGAASAACKAWKLQGGSNLEPRWTSPKIVSACSR
;
A
#
# COMPACT_ATOMS: atom_id res chain seq x y z
N MET A 1 26.93 -20.96 4.63
CA MET A 1 25.80 -20.71 5.55
C MET A 1 24.65 -20.15 4.72
N ARG A 2 23.47 -20.79 4.74
CA ARG A 2 22.27 -20.33 4.03
C ARG A 2 21.46 -19.48 5.01
N LEU A 3 21.24 -18.20 4.69
CA LEU A 3 20.39 -17.31 5.48
C LEU A 3 18.93 -17.58 5.08
N GLU A 4 18.11 -18.02 6.02
CA GLU A 4 16.66 -18.13 5.82
C GLU A 4 16.00 -16.82 6.26
N ILE A 5 15.32 -16.16 5.33
CA ILE A 5 14.61 -14.90 5.57
C ILE A 5 13.12 -15.21 5.47
N PRO A 6 12.30 -14.88 6.48
CA PRO A 6 10.87 -15.09 6.40
C PRO A 6 10.28 -14.22 5.26
N ALA A 7 9.22 -14.74 4.64
CA ALA A 7 8.48 -13.97 3.65
C ALA A 7 7.86 -12.71 4.28
N PRO A 8 7.74 -11.60 3.54
CA PRO A 8 7.01 -10.44 4.03
C PRO A 8 5.55 -10.83 4.31
N THR A 9 5.00 -10.23 5.36
CA THR A 9 3.59 -10.41 5.73
C THR A 9 2.78 -9.25 5.14
N PHE A 10 1.48 -9.45 4.96
CA PHE A 10 0.60 -8.41 4.46
C PHE A 10 -0.64 -8.32 5.34
N ILE A 11 -1.10 -7.10 5.54
CA ILE A 11 -2.22 -6.78 6.43
C ILE A 11 -3.14 -5.77 5.74
N ARG A 12 -4.43 -5.79 6.06
CA ARG A 12 -5.39 -4.82 5.50
C ARG A 12 -5.64 -3.69 6.49
N ALA A 13 -5.47 -2.46 6.04
CA ALA A 13 -5.76 -1.26 6.84
C ALA A 13 -7.25 -1.14 7.12
N GLY A 14 -7.60 -1.05 8.40
CA GLY A 14 -8.93 -0.76 8.90
C GLY A 14 -9.26 0.74 8.90
N ARG A 15 -10.50 1.06 9.30
CA ARG A 15 -10.93 2.44 9.46
C ARG A 15 -10.31 3.03 10.72
N GLY A 16 -9.56 4.13 10.56
CA GLY A 16 -8.95 4.85 11.68
C GLY A 16 -7.58 4.31 12.11
N ASP A 17 -7.06 3.28 11.44
CA ASP A 17 -5.72 2.76 11.69
C ASP A 17 -4.66 3.86 11.51
N THR A 18 -3.64 3.82 12.36
CA THR A 18 -2.47 4.70 12.29
C THR A 18 -1.19 3.88 12.15
N TRP A 19 -0.15 4.45 11.54
CA TRP A 19 1.15 3.78 11.44
C TRP A 19 1.76 3.40 12.81
N PRO A 20 1.69 4.25 13.86
CA PRO A 20 2.10 3.86 15.21
C PRO A 20 1.39 2.64 15.76
N ASP A 21 0.06 2.55 15.60
CA ASP A 21 -0.72 1.42 16.12
C ASP A 21 -0.38 0.12 15.38
N LEU A 22 -0.28 0.21 14.04
CA LEU A 22 0.13 -0.93 13.21
C LEU A 22 1.56 -1.37 13.50
N ALA A 23 2.49 -0.44 13.71
CA ALA A 23 3.87 -0.75 14.05
C ALA A 23 4.00 -1.35 15.46
N LEU A 24 3.19 -0.91 16.41
CA LEU A 24 3.13 -1.54 17.73
C LEU A 24 2.65 -2.99 17.62
N LEU A 25 1.58 -3.24 16.85
CA LEU A 25 0.99 -4.57 16.70
C LEU A 25 1.89 -5.55 15.93
N TRP A 26 2.48 -5.10 14.82
CA TRP A 26 3.17 -5.98 13.87
C TRP A 26 4.69 -5.91 13.95
N LEU A 27 5.25 -4.79 14.40
CA LEU A 27 6.69 -4.60 14.56
C LEU A 27 7.11 -4.49 16.02
N GLY A 28 6.17 -4.58 16.98
CA GLY A 28 6.45 -4.60 18.42
C GLY A 28 6.76 -3.24 19.05
N HIS A 29 6.82 -2.14 18.29
CA HIS A 29 7.04 -0.81 18.85
C HIS A 29 6.48 0.30 17.96
N LYS A 30 5.82 1.31 18.56
CA LYS A 30 5.19 2.43 17.85
C LYS A 30 6.18 3.28 17.04
N ASP A 31 7.40 3.46 17.52
CA ASP A 31 8.42 4.31 16.86
C ASP A 31 8.95 3.67 15.56
N ARG A 32 8.62 2.40 15.30
CA ARG A 32 8.90 1.72 14.03
C ARG A 32 7.91 2.11 12.92
N ALA A 33 6.94 2.97 13.22
CA ALA A 33 5.96 3.50 12.27
C ALA A 33 6.61 4.11 11.02
N ALA A 34 7.71 4.84 11.19
CA ALA A 34 8.39 5.48 10.06
C ALA A 34 8.98 4.46 9.08
N THR A 35 9.48 3.33 9.58
CA THR A 35 9.97 2.23 8.74
C THR A 35 8.83 1.51 8.06
N LEU A 36 7.73 1.23 8.78
CA LEU A 36 6.55 0.58 8.20
C LEU A 36 5.91 1.42 7.08
N ALA A 37 5.74 2.73 7.31
CA ALA A 37 5.19 3.64 6.31
C ALA A 37 6.09 3.71 5.06
N ARG A 38 7.41 3.86 5.23
CA ARG A 38 8.35 3.92 4.10
C ARG A 38 8.40 2.63 3.28
N ALA A 39 8.30 1.47 3.93
CA ALA A 39 8.18 0.19 3.22
C ALA A 39 6.94 0.08 2.33
N ASN A 40 5.96 0.98 2.51
CA ASN A 40 4.71 1.04 1.76
C ASN A 40 4.61 2.26 0.84
N ASP A 41 5.74 2.93 0.56
CA ASP A 41 5.83 4.21 -0.15
C ASP A 41 4.94 5.30 0.45
N ALA A 42 4.73 5.25 1.78
CA ALA A 42 3.86 6.14 2.51
C ALA A 42 4.64 7.05 3.45
N VAL A 43 3.94 8.06 3.94
CA VAL A 43 4.48 9.08 4.82
C VAL A 43 3.95 8.86 6.25
N PRO A 44 4.79 8.88 7.31
CA PRO A 44 4.39 8.39 8.63
C PRO A 44 3.28 9.17 9.34
N TRP A 45 3.07 10.44 8.97
CA TRP A 45 2.00 11.29 9.54
C TRP A 45 0.70 11.27 8.75
N VAL A 46 0.65 10.56 7.61
CA VAL A 46 -0.58 10.37 6.82
C VAL A 46 -1.07 8.95 7.09
N PRO A 47 -2.24 8.75 7.73
CA PRO A 47 -2.77 7.42 8.01
C PRO A 47 -2.93 6.57 6.74
N PRO A 48 -2.77 5.25 6.83
CA PRO A 48 -3.06 4.36 5.72
C PRO A 48 -4.53 4.47 5.30
N ALA A 49 -4.79 4.42 3.99
CA ALA A 49 -6.15 4.45 3.47
C ALA A 49 -6.90 3.16 3.84
N GLU A 50 -8.16 3.28 4.24
CA GLU A 50 -9.00 2.11 4.56
C GLU A 50 -9.08 1.14 3.37
N GLY A 51 -8.89 -0.14 3.67
CA GLY A 51 -8.87 -1.22 2.71
C GLY A 51 -7.56 -1.36 1.93
N ARG A 52 -6.58 -0.46 2.14
CA ARG A 52 -5.24 -0.61 1.55
C ARG A 52 -4.56 -1.82 2.15
N GLU A 53 -3.96 -2.64 1.30
CA GLU A 53 -3.08 -3.69 1.73
C GLU A 53 -1.69 -3.11 2.02
N ILE A 54 -1.15 -3.48 3.19
CA ILE A 54 0.11 -2.96 3.72
C ILE A 54 1.09 -4.12 3.80
N ILE A 55 2.26 -3.95 3.20
CA ILE A 55 3.38 -4.87 3.38
C ILE A 55 4.03 -4.61 4.75
N VAL A 56 4.21 -5.68 5.53
CA VAL A 56 4.96 -5.69 6.77
C VAL A 56 6.33 -6.32 6.46
N PRO A 57 7.43 -5.55 6.57
CA PRO A 57 8.77 -6.05 6.28
C PRO A 57 9.13 -7.26 7.13
N ALA A 58 9.86 -8.20 6.52
CA ALA A 58 10.51 -9.27 7.26
C ALA A 58 11.57 -8.68 8.20
N VAL A 59 11.57 -9.09 9.47
CA VAL A 59 12.54 -8.62 10.46
C VAL A 59 13.47 -9.76 10.83
N ILE A 60 14.77 -9.58 10.59
CA ILE A 60 15.81 -10.54 10.96
C ILE A 60 16.36 -10.16 12.34
N ALA A 61 16.38 -11.11 13.27
CA ALA A 61 17.11 -10.96 14.52
C ALA A 61 18.57 -11.35 14.31
N HIS A 62 19.47 -10.37 14.32
CA HIS A 62 20.91 -10.58 14.21
C HIS A 62 21.55 -10.51 15.60
N ILE A 63 22.29 -11.56 16.00
CA ILE A 63 23.08 -11.55 17.23
C ILE A 63 24.48 -11.05 16.89
N ALA A 64 24.88 -9.93 17.49
CA ALA A 64 26.14 -9.28 17.20
C ALA A 64 27.34 -10.10 17.70
N GLY A 65 28.35 -10.24 16.85
CA GLY A 65 29.63 -10.88 17.17
C GLY A 65 30.64 -9.94 17.82
N GLU A 66 31.86 -10.43 17.99
CA GLU A 66 32.98 -9.60 18.43
C GLU A 66 33.38 -8.61 17.33
N ASN A 67 33.65 -7.36 17.73
CA ASN A 67 34.06 -6.25 16.85
C ASN A 67 33.05 -5.90 15.74
N GLU A 68 31.78 -6.27 15.89
CA GLU A 68 30.71 -5.78 15.02
C GLU A 68 30.17 -4.43 15.51
N ASP A 69 29.72 -3.64 14.55
CA ASP A 69 29.12 -2.33 14.77
C ASP A 69 27.88 -2.21 13.89
N ILE A 70 27.04 -1.22 14.16
CA ILE A 70 25.78 -1.07 13.42
C ILE A 70 26.02 -0.81 11.92
N VAL A 71 27.17 -0.23 11.57
CA VAL A 71 27.55 0.09 10.19
C VAL A 71 27.86 -1.17 9.39
N SER A 72 28.62 -2.10 9.98
CA SER A 72 28.95 -3.38 9.38
C SER A 72 27.72 -4.29 9.29
N ILE A 73 26.81 -4.25 10.27
CA ILE A 73 25.52 -4.94 10.22
C ILE A 73 24.65 -4.37 9.08
N ALA A 74 24.50 -3.04 8.99
CA ALA A 74 23.75 -2.40 7.91
C ALA A 74 24.34 -2.73 6.53
N LYS A 75 25.67 -2.71 6.38
CA LYS A 75 26.34 -3.12 5.15
C LYS A 75 26.06 -4.57 4.78
N ARG A 76 26.01 -5.48 5.76
CA ARG A 76 25.77 -6.91 5.54
C ARG A 76 24.36 -7.19 5.01
N TYR A 77 23.35 -6.58 5.62
CA TYR A 77 21.95 -6.92 5.35
C TYR A 77 21.23 -5.94 4.42
N LEU A 78 21.55 -4.65 4.50
CA LEU A 78 20.90 -3.59 3.73
C LEU A 78 21.77 -3.14 2.56
N THR A 79 22.96 -3.71 2.39
CA THR A 79 23.97 -3.38 1.35
C THR A 79 24.48 -1.93 1.38
N GLU A 80 24.01 -1.12 2.33
CA GLU A 80 24.30 0.31 2.43
C GLU A 80 24.71 0.66 3.86
N THR A 81 25.94 1.15 4.03
CA THR A 81 26.43 1.69 5.31
C THR A 81 25.63 2.91 5.76
N LYS A 82 25.11 3.68 4.81
CA LYS A 82 24.30 4.88 5.08
C LYS A 82 22.97 4.57 5.75
N LYS A 83 22.48 3.33 5.71
CA LYS A 83 21.26 2.91 6.42
C LYS A 83 21.50 2.56 7.89
N ALA A 84 22.73 2.70 8.39
CA ALA A 84 23.08 2.43 9.78
C ALA A 84 22.32 3.31 10.78
N TRP A 85 22.12 4.60 10.47
CA TRP A 85 21.32 5.48 11.33
C TRP A 85 19.85 5.06 11.38
N GLU A 86 19.28 4.61 10.25
CA GLU A 86 17.92 4.09 10.21
C GLU A 86 17.77 2.81 11.03
N LEU A 87 18.78 1.95 10.97
CA LEU A 87 18.83 0.73 11.74
C LEU A 87 18.90 1.01 13.24
N ASN A 88 19.67 2.03 13.65
CA ASN A 88 19.67 2.51 15.03
C ASN A 88 18.31 3.03 15.48
N VAL A 89 17.68 3.90 14.68
CA VAL A 89 16.33 4.43 14.98
C VAL A 89 15.33 3.28 15.12
N TYR A 90 15.38 2.29 14.24
CA TYR A 90 14.50 1.12 14.30
C TYR A 90 14.70 0.28 15.57
N ASN A 91 15.94 0.18 16.05
CA ASN A 91 16.32 -0.56 17.26
C ASN A 91 16.26 0.28 18.54
N LEU A 92 15.83 1.55 18.47
CA LEU A 92 15.79 2.48 19.59
C LEU A 92 17.18 2.65 20.24
N ARG A 93 18.21 2.71 19.38
CA ARG A 93 19.61 2.79 19.79
C ARG A 93 20.23 4.12 19.41
N GLU A 94 21.29 4.46 20.14
CA GLU A 94 22.19 5.57 19.85
C GLU A 94 23.62 5.05 19.71
N GLY A 95 24.47 5.80 19.02
CA GLY A 95 25.87 5.43 18.79
C GLY A 95 26.07 4.30 17.77
N THR A 96 27.31 3.95 17.49
CA THR A 96 27.65 2.93 16.47
C THR A 96 28.04 1.58 17.05
N GLU A 97 28.46 1.56 18.32
CA GLU A 97 28.93 0.36 18.99
C GLU A 97 27.78 -0.60 19.28
N VAL A 98 28.04 -1.89 19.02
CA VAL A 98 27.11 -2.98 19.33
C VAL A 98 27.85 -3.98 20.22
N LYS A 99 27.24 -4.32 21.35
CA LYS A 99 27.89 -5.24 22.29
C LYS A 99 27.83 -6.66 21.74
N PRO A 100 28.87 -7.48 21.91
CA PRO A 100 28.79 -8.90 21.58
C PRO A 100 27.61 -9.57 22.31
N GLY A 101 26.84 -10.37 21.58
CA GLY A 101 25.62 -11.02 22.06
C GLY A 101 24.35 -10.15 22.03
N GLU A 102 24.47 -8.86 21.70
CA GLU A 102 23.31 -7.98 21.55
C GLU A 102 22.48 -8.34 20.31
N ILE A 103 21.16 -8.26 20.42
CA ILE A 103 20.23 -8.53 19.32
C ILE A 103 19.90 -7.23 18.59
N VAL A 104 20.25 -7.16 17.32
CA VAL A 104 19.88 -6.10 16.39
C VAL A 104 18.81 -6.61 15.44
N LEU A 105 17.64 -5.96 15.44
CA LEU A 105 16.55 -6.26 14.53
C LEU A 105 16.74 -5.52 13.22
N VAL A 106 16.77 -6.26 12.11
CA VAL A 106 17.04 -5.71 10.78
C VAL A 106 15.80 -5.85 9.90
N PRO A 107 15.06 -4.76 9.62
CA PRO A 107 13.91 -4.79 8.74
C PRO A 107 14.36 -4.83 7.27
N ILE A 108 13.98 -5.87 6.55
CA ILE A 108 14.26 -6.01 5.11
C ILE A 108 13.10 -5.41 4.32
N VAL A 109 13.17 -4.10 4.08
CA VAL A 109 12.11 -3.31 3.45
C VAL A 109 11.96 -3.57 1.95
N ASP A 110 13.05 -3.94 1.28
CA ASP A 110 13.09 -4.14 -0.18
C ASP A 110 13.03 -5.64 -0.58
N LEU A 111 12.51 -6.51 0.31
CA LEU A 111 12.45 -7.94 0.04
C LEU A 111 11.36 -8.26 -0.98
N GLN A 112 11.79 -8.54 -2.22
CA GLN A 112 10.90 -9.08 -3.25
C GLN A 112 11.10 -10.59 -3.39
N LEU A 113 10.01 -11.34 -3.23
CA LEU A 113 10.03 -12.77 -3.53
C LEU A 113 10.18 -12.98 -5.05
N SER A 114 11.10 -13.88 -5.43
CA SER A 114 11.14 -14.39 -6.80
C SER A 114 9.85 -15.15 -7.14
N GLU A 115 9.54 -15.36 -8.42
CA GLU A 115 8.35 -16.14 -8.82
C GLU A 115 8.35 -17.55 -8.20
N LYS A 116 9.52 -18.20 -8.15
CA LYS A 116 9.68 -19.49 -7.46
C LYS A 116 9.38 -19.37 -5.96
N GLY A 117 9.85 -18.31 -5.31
CA GLY A 117 9.59 -18.02 -3.89
C GLY A 117 8.12 -17.70 -3.61
N LYS A 118 7.42 -17.00 -4.52
CA LYS A 118 5.98 -16.75 -4.43
C LYS A 118 5.19 -18.06 -4.53
N GLU A 119 5.57 -18.93 -5.46
CA GLU A 119 4.93 -20.23 -5.65
C GLU A 119 5.23 -21.21 -4.50
N GLU A 120 6.43 -21.17 -3.94
CA GLU A 120 6.79 -21.92 -2.74
C GLU A 120 6.04 -21.41 -1.51
N ALA A 121 5.95 -20.09 -1.29
CA ALA A 121 5.15 -19.50 -0.23
C ALA A 121 3.66 -19.87 -0.36
N ARG A 122 3.13 -19.90 -1.60
CA ARG A 122 1.76 -20.35 -1.90
C ARG A 122 1.57 -21.84 -1.60
N ARG A 123 2.55 -22.69 -1.91
CA ARG A 123 2.51 -24.14 -1.68
C ARG A 123 2.75 -24.53 -0.22
N ALA A 124 3.53 -23.75 0.52
CA ALA A 124 3.87 -23.99 1.92
C ALA A 124 2.70 -23.75 2.88
N GLY A 125 1.58 -23.20 2.41
CA GLY A 125 0.28 -23.34 3.06
C GLY A 125 0.23 -22.90 4.52
N LEU A 126 0.71 -21.68 4.85
CA LEU A 126 0.23 -20.98 6.04
C LEU A 126 -1.16 -20.38 5.74
N ALA A 127 -2.13 -21.28 5.56
CA ALA A 127 -3.49 -21.03 5.11
C ALA A 127 -4.40 -20.36 6.16
N ALA A 128 -3.92 -19.39 6.95
CA ALA A 128 -4.77 -18.79 7.99
C ALA A 128 -4.71 -17.27 8.20
N LEU A 129 -3.72 -16.51 7.70
CA LEU A 129 -3.71 -15.05 7.94
C LEU A 129 -3.19 -14.16 6.78
N SER A 130 -2.57 -14.69 5.72
CA SER A 130 -1.98 -13.85 4.66
C SER A 130 -2.24 -14.29 3.21
N GLU A 131 -3.12 -15.27 2.96
CA GLU A 131 -3.35 -15.77 1.58
C GLU A 131 -4.03 -14.75 0.65
N GLY A 132 -4.67 -13.70 1.18
CA GLY A 132 -5.12 -12.53 0.39
C GLY A 132 -4.04 -11.45 0.19
N GLY A 133 -2.91 -11.59 0.90
CA GLY A 133 -1.98 -10.54 1.26
C GLY A 133 -1.15 -9.93 0.14
N GLY A 134 -0.90 -10.67 -0.94
CA GLY A 134 -0.08 -10.16 -2.04
C GLY A 134 -0.89 -9.74 -3.24
N THR A 135 -2.02 -10.39 -3.50
CA THR A 135 -2.78 -10.23 -4.74
C THR A 135 -3.51 -8.89 -4.75
N SER A 136 -4.12 -8.50 -3.63
CA SER A 136 -4.78 -7.20 -3.49
C SER A 136 -3.74 -6.07 -3.55
N PHE A 137 -2.57 -6.26 -2.94
CA PHE A 137 -1.46 -5.31 -2.95
C PHE A 137 -0.97 -5.07 -4.39
N GLN A 138 -0.79 -6.14 -5.17
CA GLN A 138 -0.39 -6.01 -6.58
C GLN A 138 -1.50 -5.35 -7.42
N ALA A 139 -2.77 -5.70 -7.20
CA ALA A 139 -3.90 -5.07 -7.87
C ALA A 139 -3.97 -3.56 -7.55
N GLN A 140 -3.82 -3.20 -6.28
CA GLN A 140 -3.79 -1.82 -5.81
C GLN A 140 -2.59 -1.07 -6.37
N LYS A 141 -1.38 -1.66 -6.36
CA LYS A 141 -0.17 -1.04 -6.92
C LYS A 141 -0.31 -0.79 -8.42
N ARG A 142 -0.87 -1.76 -9.16
CA ARG A 142 -1.17 -1.61 -10.58
C ARG A 142 -2.19 -0.50 -10.82
N ALA A 143 -3.26 -0.46 -10.04
CA ALA A 143 -4.26 0.61 -10.14
C ALA A 143 -3.66 1.99 -9.83
N GLU A 144 -2.77 2.09 -8.82
CA GLU A 144 -2.06 3.33 -8.47
C GLU A 144 -1.23 3.86 -9.64
N GLY A 145 -0.56 2.99 -10.41
CA GLY A 145 0.19 3.36 -11.61
C GLY A 145 -0.68 3.79 -12.80
N GLU A 146 -1.88 3.22 -12.95
CA GLU A 146 -2.79 3.47 -14.08
C GLU A 146 -3.76 4.65 -13.85
N LEU A 147 -4.07 4.97 -12.59
CA LEU A 147 -4.98 6.06 -12.23
C LEU A 147 -4.62 7.43 -12.84
N PRO A 148 -3.34 7.85 -12.90
CA PRO A 148 -2.96 9.10 -13.55
C PRO A 148 -3.37 9.16 -15.03
N LEU A 149 -3.26 8.04 -15.76
CA LEU A 149 -3.67 7.95 -17.16
C LEU A 149 -5.19 8.05 -17.30
N LEU A 150 -5.94 7.35 -16.44
CA LEU A 150 -7.41 7.46 -16.40
C LEU A 150 -7.85 8.92 -16.19
N LEU A 151 -7.24 9.62 -15.24
CA LEU A 151 -7.58 11.01 -14.95
C LEU A 151 -7.14 11.96 -16.08
N ALA A 152 -6.06 11.63 -16.79
CA ALA A 152 -5.67 12.37 -17.99
C ALA A 152 -6.66 12.16 -19.15
N ASP A 153 -7.22 10.96 -19.31
CA ASP A 153 -8.26 10.66 -20.29
C ASP A 153 -9.54 11.49 -20.02
N VAL A 154 -9.93 11.64 -18.74
CA VAL A 154 -11.05 12.51 -18.33
C VAL A 154 -10.77 13.97 -18.72
N ARG A 155 -9.63 14.53 -18.32
CA ARG A 155 -9.26 15.92 -18.64
C ARG A 155 -9.16 16.16 -20.15
N GLY A 156 -8.76 15.14 -20.91
CA GLY A 156 -8.68 15.17 -22.36
C GLY A 156 -10.01 14.94 -23.09
N GLY A 157 -11.11 14.70 -22.37
CA GLY A 157 -12.42 14.42 -22.97
C GLY A 157 -12.51 13.08 -23.70
N ARG A 158 -11.57 12.15 -23.46
CA ARG A 158 -11.52 10.82 -24.08
C ARG A 158 -12.46 9.85 -23.35
N TYR A 159 -13.74 10.15 -23.31
CA TYR A 159 -14.70 9.46 -22.43
C TYR A 159 -14.91 7.97 -22.74
N VAL A 160 -14.73 7.55 -24.00
CA VAL A 160 -14.78 6.12 -24.37
C VAL A 160 -13.58 5.36 -23.76
N ASP A 161 -12.40 5.97 -23.79
CA ASP A 161 -11.19 5.40 -23.17
C ASP A 161 -11.32 5.37 -21.64
N VAL A 162 -11.92 6.40 -21.03
CA VAL A 162 -12.23 6.43 -19.59
C VAL A 162 -13.10 5.25 -19.18
N ILE A 163 -14.16 4.95 -19.93
CA ILE A 163 -15.03 3.80 -19.64
C ILE A 163 -14.26 2.49 -19.77
N THR A 164 -13.48 2.34 -20.83
CA THR A 164 -12.73 1.11 -21.09
C THR A 164 -11.66 0.88 -20.02
N ARG A 165 -10.84 1.88 -19.74
CA ARG A 165 -9.78 1.82 -18.71
C ARG A 165 -10.38 1.70 -17.32
N GLY A 166 -11.40 2.49 -16.99
CA GLY A 166 -12.06 2.45 -15.70
C GLY A 166 -12.64 1.08 -15.37
N ASN A 167 -13.38 0.47 -16.31
CA ASN A 167 -13.91 -0.88 -16.11
C ASN A 167 -12.80 -1.93 -16.06
N THR A 168 -11.75 -1.80 -16.87
CA THR A 168 -10.57 -2.68 -16.77
C THR A 168 -9.94 -2.62 -15.38
N LEU A 169 -9.79 -1.42 -14.80
CA LEU A 169 -9.26 -1.25 -13.45
C LEU A 169 -10.16 -1.91 -12.39
N LEU A 170 -11.48 -1.81 -12.53
CA LEU A 170 -12.42 -2.47 -11.62
C LEU A 170 -12.35 -4.01 -11.69
N THR A 171 -11.82 -4.59 -12.78
CA THR A 171 -11.59 -6.04 -12.88
C THR A 171 -10.30 -6.52 -12.20
N LEU A 172 -9.42 -5.62 -11.74
CA LEU A 172 -8.16 -6.00 -11.10
C LEU A 172 -8.34 -6.68 -9.74
N GLY A 173 -9.52 -6.59 -9.12
CA GLY A 173 -9.83 -7.21 -7.83
C GLY A 173 -9.97 -6.18 -6.71
N ASP A 174 -9.42 -6.51 -5.53
CA ASP A 174 -9.59 -5.74 -4.29
C ASP A 174 -8.79 -4.43 -4.30
N LEU A 175 -9.44 -3.34 -4.70
CA LEU A 175 -8.87 -1.99 -4.72
C LEU A 175 -9.12 -1.23 -3.41
N ALA A 176 -8.23 -0.28 -3.08
CA ALA A 176 -8.39 0.57 -1.91
C ALA A 176 -9.52 1.60 -2.13
N LYS A 177 -10.19 2.04 -1.05
CA LYS A 177 -11.33 2.97 -1.14
C LYS A 177 -11.05 4.24 -1.97
N PRO A 178 -9.90 4.94 -1.81
CA PRO A 178 -9.61 6.13 -2.62
C PRO A 178 -9.45 5.84 -4.11
N GLN A 179 -8.96 4.64 -4.46
CA GLN A 179 -8.79 4.22 -5.85
C GLN A 179 -10.17 3.96 -6.49
N LEU A 180 -11.02 3.19 -5.80
CA LEU A 180 -12.41 2.99 -6.22
C LEU A 180 -13.15 4.32 -6.35
N ALA A 181 -12.98 5.22 -5.39
CA ALA A 181 -13.61 6.53 -5.44
C ALA A 181 -13.18 7.34 -6.68
N SER A 182 -11.88 7.31 -7.01
CA SER A 182 -11.34 7.99 -8.19
C SER A 182 -11.85 7.38 -9.49
N ILE A 183 -11.89 6.05 -9.59
CA ILE A 183 -12.38 5.33 -10.77
C ILE A 183 -13.87 5.62 -10.99
N TYR A 184 -14.70 5.46 -9.96
CA TYR A 184 -16.14 5.70 -10.11
C TYR A 184 -16.44 7.17 -10.39
N ARG A 185 -15.69 8.13 -9.82
CA ARG A 185 -15.85 9.55 -10.16
C ARG A 185 -15.57 9.84 -11.63
N ALA A 186 -14.52 9.24 -12.19
CA ALA A 186 -14.18 9.35 -13.61
C ALA A 186 -15.26 8.71 -14.50
N LEU A 187 -15.78 7.53 -14.11
CA LEU A 187 -16.85 6.85 -14.84
C LEU A 187 -18.16 7.64 -14.85
N VAL A 188 -18.55 8.24 -13.71
CA VAL A 188 -19.73 9.13 -13.65
C VAL A 188 -19.62 10.26 -14.68
N GLU A 189 -18.45 10.89 -14.76
CA GLU A 189 -18.21 11.98 -15.71
C GLU A 189 -18.32 11.51 -17.16
N ALA A 190 -17.66 10.40 -17.49
CA ALA A 190 -17.69 9.83 -18.83
C ALA A 190 -19.09 9.38 -19.25
N TYR A 191 -19.83 8.69 -18.38
CA TYR A 191 -21.20 8.27 -18.68
C TYR A 191 -22.15 9.46 -18.85
N VAL A 192 -21.99 10.52 -18.06
CA VAL A 192 -22.76 11.75 -18.24
C VAL A 192 -22.43 12.45 -19.56
N ALA A 193 -21.15 12.51 -19.93
CA ALA A 193 -20.72 13.12 -21.18
C ALA A 193 -21.25 12.39 -22.42
N LEU A 194 -21.47 11.07 -22.30
CA LEU A 194 -22.04 10.22 -23.35
C LEU A 194 -23.56 9.99 -23.21
N ASP A 195 -24.23 10.77 -22.35
CA ASP A 195 -25.67 10.70 -22.07
C ASP A 195 -26.18 9.31 -21.64
N ALA A 196 -25.31 8.47 -21.08
CA ALA A 196 -25.61 7.15 -20.54
C ALA A 196 -26.09 7.22 -19.07
N TYR A 197 -27.22 7.89 -18.83
CA TYR A 197 -27.69 8.25 -17.48
C TYR A 197 -27.93 7.08 -16.52
N GLY A 198 -28.35 5.91 -17.02
CA GLY A 198 -28.53 4.71 -16.19
C GLY A 198 -27.21 4.21 -15.60
N ALA A 199 -26.18 4.11 -16.43
CA ALA A 199 -24.83 3.75 -16.01
C ALA A 199 -24.21 4.83 -15.11
N ALA A 200 -24.47 6.12 -15.41
CA ALA A 200 -24.01 7.23 -14.58
C ALA A 200 -24.59 7.18 -13.15
N SER A 201 -25.89 6.90 -12.98
CA SER A 201 -26.51 6.77 -11.65
C SER A 201 -25.94 5.58 -10.88
N ALA A 202 -25.77 4.43 -11.54
CA ALA A 202 -25.16 3.25 -10.93
C ALA A 202 -23.71 3.52 -10.47
N ALA A 203 -22.89 4.12 -11.34
CA ALA A 203 -21.52 4.52 -11.00
C ALA A 203 -21.49 5.54 -9.86
N CYS A 204 -22.45 6.48 -9.80
CA CYS A 204 -22.51 7.45 -8.72
C CYS A 204 -22.91 6.83 -7.38
N LYS A 205 -23.83 5.85 -7.38
CA LYS A 205 -24.15 5.07 -6.17
C LYS A 205 -22.92 4.34 -5.66
N ALA A 206 -22.16 3.70 -6.55
CA ALA A 206 -20.90 3.06 -6.20
C ALA A 206 -19.85 4.06 -5.67
N TRP A 207 -19.75 5.24 -6.27
CA TRP A 207 -18.85 6.31 -5.81
C TRP A 207 -19.19 6.79 -4.39
N LYS A 208 -20.47 6.97 -4.08
CA LYS A 208 -20.95 7.40 -2.75
C LYS A 208 -20.60 6.39 -1.65
N LEU A 209 -20.68 5.09 -1.95
CA LEU A 209 -20.29 4.03 -1.00
C LEU A 209 -18.81 4.12 -0.60
N GLN A 210 -17.96 4.72 -1.43
CA GLN A 210 -16.54 4.94 -1.13
C GLN A 210 -16.26 6.26 -0.40
N GLY A 211 -17.30 6.97 0.06
CA GLY A 211 -17.19 8.27 0.73
C GLY A 211 -17.21 9.48 -0.20
N GLY A 212 -17.41 9.27 -1.52
CA GLY A 212 -17.57 10.35 -2.50
C GLY A 212 -18.90 11.08 -2.31
N SER A 213 -18.88 12.27 -1.71
CA SER A 213 -20.12 12.98 -1.34
C SER A 213 -20.14 14.46 -1.68
N ASN A 214 -19.01 15.06 -2.05
CA ASN A 214 -18.97 16.50 -2.34
C ASN A 214 -19.38 16.79 -3.80
N LEU A 215 -20.69 16.90 -4.01
CA LEU A 215 -21.31 17.36 -5.25
C LEU A 215 -21.71 18.82 -5.10
N GLU A 216 -20.74 19.70 -4.88
CA GLU A 216 -21.03 21.13 -4.75
C GLU A 216 -21.49 21.67 -6.11
N PRO A 217 -22.73 22.18 -6.26
CA PRO A 217 -23.28 22.56 -7.56
C PRO A 217 -22.50 23.67 -8.27
N ARG A 218 -21.73 24.46 -7.51
CA ARG A 218 -20.86 25.51 -8.04
C ARG A 218 -19.71 24.96 -8.90
N TRP A 219 -19.22 23.77 -8.58
CA TRP A 219 -18.04 23.16 -9.21
C TRP A 219 -18.36 21.86 -9.95
N THR A 220 -19.62 21.42 -9.92
CA THR A 220 -20.06 20.15 -10.48
C THR A 220 -21.10 20.38 -11.56
N SER A 221 -20.92 19.75 -12.72
CA SER A 221 -21.89 19.81 -13.82
C SER A 221 -23.31 19.45 -13.35
N PRO A 222 -24.35 20.22 -13.72
CA PRO A 222 -25.74 19.91 -13.39
C PRO A 222 -26.15 18.50 -13.85
N LYS A 223 -25.59 18.00 -14.95
CA LYS A 223 -25.85 16.63 -15.41
C LYS A 223 -25.30 15.57 -14.45
N ILE A 224 -24.14 15.81 -13.85
CA ILE A 224 -23.56 14.93 -12.82
C ILE A 224 -24.39 14.99 -11.55
N VAL A 225 -24.78 16.19 -11.10
CA VAL A 225 -25.66 16.36 -9.94
C VAL A 225 -26.98 15.60 -10.15
N SER A 226 -27.59 15.74 -11.33
CA SER A 226 -28.81 15.03 -11.72
C SER A 226 -28.65 13.51 -11.78
N ALA A 227 -27.53 13.00 -12.33
CA ALA A 227 -27.26 11.56 -12.34
C ALA A 227 -27.10 11.00 -10.92
N CYS A 228 -26.53 11.79 -10.02
CA CYS A 228 -26.27 11.42 -8.63
C CYS A 228 -27.45 11.64 -7.67
N SER A 229 -28.50 12.34 -8.08
CA SER A 229 -29.73 12.53 -7.29
C SER A 229 -30.80 11.47 -7.56
N ARG A 230 -30.57 10.58 -8.53
CA ARG A 230 -31.39 9.41 -8.87
C ARG A 230 -30.86 8.13 -8.23
#